data_AF-A0A482X9M4-F1
#
_entry.id   AF-A0A482X9M4-F1
#
_cell.length_a   1.000
_cell.length_b   1.000
_cell.length_c   1.000
_cell.angle_alpha   90.00
_cell.angle_beta   90.00
_cell.angle_gamma   90.00
#
_symmetry.space_group_name_H-M   'P 1'
#
loop_
_entity.id
_entity.type
_entity.pdbx_description
1 polymer ?
#
loop_
_entity_poly.entity_id
_entity_poly.type
_entity_poly.pdbx_seq_one_letter_code
_entity_poly.pdbx_strand_id
1 'polypeptide(L)'
;MDALRSVLGGGDGSGGGIIGGGYTAYKKQDFAELKRHHREEHTLFIDPTFPAIDSIIGTSSMPPNIQWKRPPDICANPRLFSDIEKSQIVRPGEFSCNWIVSACAVLSGVHEIRNKVIPDYWEQEWDAARPEQYCGLFHFRLWRFGQWLDVVVDDLLPTVDNTLLTLQGGLENEFWPALVEKAYAKLHGSYDALREGHLSDALVDFTGGVSEVIDLQAEEYSSHEDKRREFFEMLLSEMAHHSLLCFSVIAPLPSDIGTRTSLGINKGHAYHVTDVRRIHLAETNLRNLFKGRHKAAMVRLRDPRDEGRRPPSADR
;
A
#
# COMPACT_ATOMS: atom_id res chain seq x y z
N MET A 1 14.01 -3.24 16.16
CA MET A 1 13.99 -1.76 16.23
C MET A 1 12.81 -1.31 15.40
N ASP A 2 11.77 -0.84 16.08
CA ASP A 2 10.37 -0.79 15.65
C ASP A 2 10.15 -0.04 14.31
N ALA A 3 9.41 -0.65 13.38
CA ALA A 3 9.01 -0.04 12.10
C ALA A 3 8.24 1.29 12.32
N LEU A 4 7.44 1.36 13.39
CA LEU A 4 6.76 2.60 13.78
C LEU A 4 7.69 3.59 14.48
N ARG A 5 8.76 3.16 15.18
CA ARG A 5 9.77 4.10 15.70
C ARG A 5 10.71 4.64 14.62
N SER A 6 11.02 3.91 13.56
CA SER A 6 11.73 4.48 12.40
C SER A 6 10.84 5.44 11.59
N VAL A 7 9.53 5.21 11.61
CA VAL A 7 8.52 6.16 11.11
C VAL A 7 8.50 7.45 11.96
N LEU A 8 8.57 7.33 13.29
CA LEU A 8 8.45 8.42 14.27
C LEU A 8 9.79 9.03 14.76
N GLY A 9 10.94 8.51 14.34
CA GLY A 9 12.26 8.84 14.87
C GLY A 9 12.88 10.09 14.24
N GLY A 10 12.92 11.18 15.03
CA GLY A 10 13.60 12.43 14.72
C GLY A 10 15.13 12.32 14.74
N GLY A 11 15.77 13.25 14.02
CA GLY A 11 17.21 13.31 13.85
C GLY A 11 17.97 13.66 15.13
N ASP A 12 19.07 12.95 15.35
CA ASP A 12 20.11 13.36 16.27
C ASP A 12 20.91 14.52 15.65
N GLY A 13 20.85 15.66 16.33
CA GLY A 13 21.57 16.86 15.96
C GLY A 13 23.05 16.75 16.32
N SER A 14 23.91 16.81 15.31
CA SER A 14 25.18 17.53 15.39
C SER A 14 25.73 17.81 13.99
N GLY A 15 25.69 19.09 13.59
CA GLY A 15 26.62 19.67 12.62
C GLY A 15 26.09 19.92 11.20
N GLY A 16 25.63 21.15 10.96
CA GLY A 16 25.72 21.79 9.63
C GLY A 16 24.47 21.75 8.75
N GLY A 17 23.59 22.74 8.91
CA GLY A 17 22.74 23.33 7.86
C GLY A 17 21.97 22.39 6.93
N ILE A 18 20.90 21.75 7.42
CA ILE A 18 19.82 21.21 6.57
C ILE A 18 18.49 21.55 7.24
N ILE A 19 17.62 22.26 6.52
CA ILE A 19 16.31 22.67 7.02
C ILE A 19 15.30 21.56 6.68
N GLY A 20 14.76 20.89 7.70
CA GLY A 20 13.45 20.21 7.69
C GLY A 20 13.35 18.81 7.05
N GLY A 21 13.39 17.75 7.85
CA GLY A 21 12.97 16.37 7.50
C GLY A 21 13.88 15.65 6.49
N GLY A 22 14.65 14.65 6.93
CA GLY A 22 15.68 14.01 6.09
C GLY A 22 15.14 13.18 4.91
N TYR A 23 14.76 13.83 3.81
CA TYR A 23 14.45 13.21 2.52
C TYR A 23 15.27 13.85 1.39
N THR A 24 15.55 13.05 0.35
CA THR A 24 16.33 13.45 -0.83
C THR A 24 15.41 13.53 -2.05
N ALA A 25 15.42 14.65 -2.76
CA ALA A 25 14.69 14.81 -4.02
C ALA A 25 15.13 13.76 -5.06
N TYR A 26 14.22 12.88 -5.47
CA TYR A 26 14.50 11.88 -6.51
C TYR A 26 14.67 12.57 -7.87
N LYS A 27 15.69 12.17 -8.63
CA LYS A 27 16.04 12.76 -9.94
C LYS A 27 16.19 14.31 -9.90
N LYS A 28 16.54 14.88 -8.74
CA LYS A 28 16.70 16.33 -8.51
C LYS A 28 15.42 17.14 -8.78
N GLN A 29 14.25 16.54 -8.57
CA GLN A 29 12.96 17.22 -8.68
C GLN A 29 12.47 17.62 -7.29
N ASP A 30 12.45 18.93 -7.01
CA ASP A 30 11.90 19.49 -5.77
C ASP A 30 10.41 19.81 -5.96
N PHE A 31 9.54 19.18 -5.16
CA PHE A 31 8.09 19.34 -5.28
C PHE A 31 7.64 20.80 -5.08
N ALA A 32 8.17 21.49 -4.06
CA ALA A 32 7.72 22.84 -3.72
C ALA A 32 8.16 23.87 -4.76
N GLU A 33 9.36 23.73 -5.31
CA GLU A 33 9.86 24.56 -6.40
C GLU A 33 9.08 24.32 -7.70
N LEU A 34 8.87 23.06 -8.09
CA LEU A 34 8.08 22.72 -9.28
C LEU A 34 6.64 23.21 -9.16
N LYS A 35 6.01 23.01 -8.00
CA LYS A 35 4.64 23.47 -7.75
C LYS A 35 4.54 24.99 -7.83
N ARG A 36 5.49 25.72 -7.23
CA ARG A 36 5.53 27.18 -7.30
C ARG A 36 5.67 27.65 -8.75
N HIS A 37 6.61 27.08 -9.50
CA HIS A 37 6.83 27.43 -10.91
C HIS A 37 5.59 27.20 -11.76
N HIS A 38 4.98 26.01 -11.71
CA HIS A 38 3.81 25.69 -12.54
C HIS A 38 2.57 26.50 -12.16
N ARG A 39 2.43 26.86 -10.88
CA ARG A 39 1.36 27.75 -10.41
C ARG A 39 1.54 29.18 -10.93
N GLU A 40 2.76 29.71 -10.91
CA GLU A 40 3.09 31.06 -11.39
C GLU A 40 2.94 31.19 -12.92
N GLU A 41 3.34 30.15 -13.66
CA GLU A 41 3.25 30.11 -15.13
C GLU A 41 1.87 29.65 -15.64
N HIS A 42 0.95 29.26 -14.75
CA HIS A 42 -0.36 28.69 -15.10
C HIS A 42 -0.26 27.49 -16.06
N THR A 43 0.70 26.59 -15.80
CA THR A 43 0.95 25.39 -16.61
C THR A 43 0.76 24.12 -15.79
N LEU A 44 0.55 22.99 -16.46
CA LEU A 44 0.53 21.68 -15.82
C LEU A 44 1.90 21.01 -15.96
N PHE A 45 2.37 20.41 -14.88
CA PHE A 45 3.61 19.65 -14.87
C PHE A 45 3.50 18.44 -15.81
N ILE A 46 4.56 18.23 -16.58
CA ILE A 46 4.81 17.04 -17.37
C ILE A 46 6.18 16.55 -16.92
N ASP A 47 6.25 15.31 -16.44
CA ASP A 47 7.47 14.78 -15.86
C ASP A 47 8.48 14.37 -16.93
N PRO A 48 9.61 15.09 -17.10
CA PRO A 48 10.59 14.76 -18.12
C PRO A 48 11.37 13.47 -17.78
N THR A 49 11.29 13.01 -16.52
CA THR A 49 12.06 11.85 -16.04
C THR A 49 11.24 10.55 -16.05
N PHE A 50 9.94 10.65 -16.25
CA PHE A 50 9.02 9.52 -16.38
C PHE A 50 7.84 9.88 -17.32
N PRO A 51 8.15 10.09 -18.62
CA PRO A 51 7.19 10.64 -19.57
C PRO A 51 6.02 9.68 -19.82
N ALA A 52 4.83 10.24 -20.05
CA ALA A 52 3.60 9.52 -20.35
C ALA A 52 3.61 8.89 -21.76
N ILE A 53 4.40 7.83 -21.92
CA ILE A 53 4.60 7.10 -23.19
C ILE A 53 4.57 5.58 -22.96
N ASP A 54 4.23 4.85 -24.00
CA ASP A 54 4.09 3.39 -23.98
C ASP A 54 5.34 2.64 -23.48
N SER A 55 6.54 3.18 -23.72
CA SER A 55 7.79 2.51 -23.30
C SER A 55 7.98 2.43 -21.78
N ILE A 56 7.33 3.30 -20.99
CA ILE A 56 7.38 3.22 -19.52
C ILE A 56 6.32 2.28 -18.95
N ILE A 57 5.36 1.83 -19.77
CA ILE A 57 4.43 0.77 -19.39
C ILE A 57 5.17 -0.56 -19.44
N GLY A 58 5.71 -0.92 -20.61
CA GLY A 58 6.37 -2.21 -20.80
C GLY A 58 6.33 -2.69 -22.25
N THR A 59 6.95 -3.84 -22.51
CA THR A 59 7.00 -4.42 -23.87
C THR A 59 6.07 -5.61 -24.07
N SER A 60 5.39 -6.07 -23.02
CA SER A 60 4.59 -7.30 -23.07
C SER A 60 3.08 -7.01 -23.06
N SER A 61 2.40 -7.44 -24.13
CA SER A 61 0.92 -7.53 -24.24
C SER A 61 0.14 -6.27 -23.80
N MET A 62 0.42 -5.13 -24.41
CA MET A 62 -0.36 -3.91 -24.14
C MET A 62 -1.74 -3.94 -24.83
N PRO A 63 -2.81 -3.51 -24.13
CA PRO A 63 -4.08 -3.21 -24.77
C PRO A 63 -3.91 -2.26 -25.96
N PRO A 64 -4.72 -2.40 -27.03
CA PRO A 64 -4.79 -1.38 -28.05
C PRO A 64 -5.38 -0.08 -27.47
N ASN A 65 -5.05 1.06 -28.07
CA ASN A 65 -5.66 2.38 -27.79
C ASN A 65 -5.43 2.90 -26.36
N ILE A 66 -4.26 2.65 -25.77
CA ILE A 66 -3.90 3.28 -24.49
C ILE A 66 -3.85 4.80 -24.65
N GLN A 67 -4.52 5.49 -23.74
CA GLN A 67 -4.51 6.95 -23.65
C GLN A 67 -3.99 7.38 -22.28
N TRP A 68 -3.01 8.26 -22.28
CA TRP A 68 -2.54 8.92 -21.08
C TRP A 68 -3.43 10.12 -20.77
N LYS A 69 -4.20 10.02 -19.69
CA LYS A 69 -5.20 11.02 -19.31
C LYS A 69 -4.98 11.50 -17.90
N ARG A 70 -5.28 12.77 -17.63
CA ARG A 70 -5.29 13.29 -16.25
C ARG A 70 -6.62 12.95 -15.58
N PRO A 71 -6.68 12.82 -14.25
CA PRO A 71 -7.91 12.56 -13.51
C PRO A 71 -9.10 13.47 -13.88
N PRO A 72 -8.93 14.79 -14.11
CA PRO A 72 -10.03 15.65 -14.58
C PRO A 72 -10.60 15.27 -15.97
N ASP A 73 -9.82 14.59 -16.81
CA ASP A 73 -10.26 14.12 -18.13
C ASP A 73 -10.91 12.72 -18.07
N ILE A 74 -10.72 12.01 -16.95
CA ILE A 74 -11.20 10.64 -16.72
C ILE A 74 -12.58 10.68 -16.06
N CYS A 75 -12.77 11.51 -15.03
CA CYS A 75 -14.00 11.58 -14.26
C CYS A 75 -14.29 13.01 -13.76
N ALA A 76 -15.53 13.23 -13.34
CA ALA A 76 -15.92 14.47 -12.67
C ALA A 76 -15.46 14.46 -11.20
N ASN A 77 -15.02 15.62 -10.69
CA ASN A 77 -14.59 15.80 -9.30
C ASN A 77 -13.54 14.76 -8.85
N PRO A 78 -12.37 14.70 -9.52
CA PRO A 78 -11.29 13.81 -9.10
C PRO A 78 -10.81 14.17 -7.70
N ARG A 79 -10.41 13.15 -6.94
CA ARG A 79 -9.95 13.27 -5.56
C ARG A 79 -8.70 12.42 -5.36
N LEU A 80 -7.76 12.93 -4.58
CA LEU A 80 -6.68 12.11 -4.08
C LEU A 80 -7.28 11.13 -3.06
N PHE A 81 -8.00 11.68 -2.08
CA PHE A 81 -8.84 10.93 -1.15
C PHE A 81 -10.25 11.55 -1.09
N SER A 82 -11.29 10.76 -1.35
CA SER A 82 -12.66 11.26 -1.12
C SER A 82 -12.93 11.41 0.37
N ASP A 83 -12.45 10.47 1.17
CA ASP A 83 -12.43 10.51 2.64
C ASP A 83 -11.28 9.62 3.10
N ILE A 84 -10.15 10.21 3.50
CA ILE A 84 -8.90 9.48 3.79
C ILE A 84 -9.08 8.35 4.81
N GLU A 85 -10.04 8.48 5.73
CA GLU A 85 -10.34 7.48 6.75
C GLU A 85 -11.12 6.28 6.19
N LYS A 86 -11.84 6.47 5.08
CA LYS A 86 -12.63 5.45 4.38
C LYS A 86 -11.98 4.94 3.10
N SER A 87 -11.01 5.66 2.53
CA SER A 87 -10.29 5.33 1.30
C SER A 87 -9.30 4.17 1.50
N GLN A 88 -9.81 3.01 1.91
CA GLN A 88 -8.99 1.86 2.27
C GLN A 88 -9.09 0.69 1.29
N ILE A 89 -10.01 0.77 0.32
CA ILE A 89 -10.18 -0.24 -0.73
C ILE A 89 -9.23 0.09 -1.88
N VAL A 90 -8.48 -0.93 -2.32
CA VAL A 90 -7.60 -0.86 -3.48
C VAL A 90 -7.95 -2.00 -4.43
N ARG A 91 -8.14 -1.69 -5.71
CA ARG A 91 -8.44 -2.66 -6.77
C ARG A 91 -7.32 -2.70 -7.80
N PRO A 92 -7.01 -3.88 -8.37
CA PRO A 92 -6.03 -3.99 -9.44
C PRO A 92 -6.57 -3.39 -10.74
N GLY A 93 -5.69 -2.74 -11.50
CA GLY A 93 -5.84 -2.58 -12.95
C GLY A 93 -5.13 -3.71 -13.71
N GLU A 94 -5.20 -3.69 -15.04
CA GLU A 94 -4.61 -4.72 -15.91
C GLU A 94 -3.08 -4.83 -15.76
N PHE A 95 -2.38 -3.72 -15.48
CA PHE A 95 -0.94 -3.69 -15.26
C PHE A 95 -0.54 -3.94 -13.80
N SER A 96 -1.50 -3.92 -12.88
CA SER A 96 -1.20 -4.02 -11.45
C SER A 96 -0.97 -5.46 -11.01
N CYS A 97 0.07 -5.65 -10.21
CA CYS A 97 0.40 -6.95 -9.62
C CYS A 97 -0.23 -7.09 -8.23
N ASN A 98 -0.60 -8.32 -7.83
CA ASN A 98 -1.28 -8.53 -6.55
C ASN A 98 -0.46 -8.12 -5.33
N TRP A 99 0.87 -8.17 -5.42
CA TRP A 99 1.74 -7.74 -4.33
C TRP A 99 1.66 -6.22 -4.12
N ILE A 100 1.57 -5.39 -5.17
CA ILE A 100 1.47 -3.93 -5.03
C ILE A 100 0.06 -3.52 -4.58
N VAL A 101 -0.97 -4.21 -5.06
CA VAL A 101 -2.34 -4.10 -4.54
C VAL A 101 -2.33 -4.35 -3.03
N SER A 102 -1.71 -5.46 -2.61
CA SER A 102 -1.60 -5.86 -1.20
C SER A 102 -0.77 -4.87 -0.37
N ALA A 103 0.28 -4.28 -0.93
CA ALA A 103 1.09 -3.29 -0.24
C ALA A 103 0.30 -1.99 -0.01
N CYS A 104 -0.37 -1.46 -1.05
CA CYS A 104 -1.19 -0.24 -0.95
C CYS A 104 -2.39 -0.43 -0.02
N ALA A 105 -2.98 -1.61 -0.06
CA ALA A 105 -3.98 -2.09 0.88
C ALA A 105 -3.55 -2.00 2.36
N VAL A 106 -2.32 -2.43 2.65
CA VAL A 106 -1.75 -2.33 4.01
C VAL A 106 -1.47 -0.87 4.33
N LEU A 107 -0.88 -0.12 3.39
CA LEU A 107 -0.59 1.31 3.50
C LEU A 107 -1.83 2.11 3.91
N SER A 108 -2.97 1.89 3.25
CA SER A 108 -4.21 2.62 3.53
C SER A 108 -4.77 2.36 4.93
N GLY A 109 -4.44 1.20 5.51
CA GLY A 109 -4.89 0.75 6.83
C GLY A 109 -4.00 1.17 7.99
N VAL A 110 -2.84 1.79 7.75
CA VAL A 110 -1.89 2.21 8.80
C VAL A 110 -1.57 3.69 8.62
N HIS A 111 -2.16 4.53 9.47
CA HIS A 111 -2.19 5.98 9.26
C HIS A 111 -0.80 6.62 9.29
N GLU A 112 0.08 6.14 10.17
CA GLU A 112 1.43 6.66 10.34
C GLU A 112 2.28 6.37 9.09
N ILE A 113 2.14 5.18 8.51
CA ILE A 113 2.84 4.80 7.27
C ILE A 113 2.23 5.57 6.10
N ARG A 114 0.90 5.63 6.00
CA ARG A 114 0.19 6.39 4.96
C ARG A 114 0.62 7.84 4.92
N ASN A 115 0.63 8.52 6.06
CA ASN A 115 0.99 9.94 6.16
C ASN A 115 2.49 10.17 5.94
N LYS A 116 3.33 9.14 6.12
CA LYS A 116 4.75 9.22 5.77
C LYS A 116 4.96 9.10 4.25
N VAL A 117 4.30 8.13 3.61
CA VAL A 117 4.41 7.88 2.16
C VAL A 117 3.70 8.94 1.33
N ILE A 118 2.56 9.44 1.81
CA ILE A 118 1.72 10.44 1.13
C ILE A 118 1.69 11.69 2.03
N PRO A 119 2.80 12.45 2.08
CA PRO A 119 2.92 13.60 2.97
C PRO A 119 1.96 14.71 2.56
N ASP A 120 1.46 15.44 3.55
CA ASP A 120 0.70 16.68 3.34
C ASP A 120 -0.38 16.54 2.26
N TYR A 121 -1.10 15.40 2.25
CA TYR A 121 -2.01 15.02 1.17
C TYR A 121 -3.05 16.11 0.85
N TRP A 122 -3.43 16.91 1.85
CA TRP A 122 -4.36 18.04 1.70
C TRP A 122 -3.81 19.15 0.81
N GLU A 123 -2.49 19.32 0.71
CA GLU A 123 -1.86 20.26 -0.21
C GLU A 123 -1.81 19.72 -1.64
N GLN A 124 -1.87 18.39 -1.80
CA GLN A 124 -1.85 17.71 -3.09
C GLN A 124 -3.25 17.49 -3.67
N GLU A 125 -4.29 17.55 -2.83
CA GLU A 125 -5.68 17.31 -3.20
C GLU A 125 -6.21 18.31 -4.25
N TRP A 126 -7.10 17.82 -5.12
CA TRP A 126 -7.85 18.68 -6.03
C TRP A 126 -8.85 19.52 -5.23
N ASP A 127 -8.76 20.84 -5.39
CA ASP A 127 -9.64 21.80 -4.71
C ASP A 127 -10.52 22.54 -5.72
N ALA A 128 -11.80 22.15 -5.79
CA ALA A 128 -12.77 22.81 -6.67
C ALA A 128 -13.00 24.29 -6.33
N ALA A 129 -12.73 24.72 -5.10
CA ALA A 129 -12.83 26.12 -4.70
C ALA A 129 -11.58 26.93 -5.07
N ARG A 130 -10.46 26.26 -5.34
CA ARG A 130 -9.16 26.86 -5.72
C ARG A 130 -8.53 26.10 -6.89
N PRO A 131 -9.17 26.06 -8.07
CA PRO A 131 -8.70 25.30 -9.22
C PRO A 131 -7.32 25.75 -9.72
N GLU A 132 -6.92 26.99 -9.44
CA GLU A 132 -5.61 27.53 -9.77
C GLU A 132 -4.45 26.93 -8.97
N GLN A 133 -4.73 26.21 -7.88
CA GLN A 133 -3.69 25.48 -7.13
C GLN A 133 -3.28 24.18 -7.82
N TYR A 134 -4.14 23.64 -8.69
CA TYR A 134 -3.88 22.40 -9.38
C TYR A 134 -2.84 22.61 -10.49
N CYS A 135 -1.72 21.90 -10.36
CA CYS A 135 -0.59 21.97 -11.29
C CYS A 135 -0.28 20.60 -11.94
N GLY A 136 -1.15 19.59 -11.80
CA GLY A 136 -0.92 18.26 -12.35
C GLY A 136 0.33 17.55 -11.81
N LEU A 137 0.64 17.77 -10.53
CA LEU A 137 1.90 17.43 -9.86
C LEU A 137 1.61 16.85 -8.47
N PHE A 138 2.20 15.69 -8.16
CA PHE A 138 2.07 14.99 -6.88
C PHE A 138 3.44 14.50 -6.41
N HIS A 139 3.59 14.20 -5.13
CA HIS A 139 4.82 13.61 -4.59
C HIS A 139 4.57 12.60 -3.47
N PHE A 140 5.50 11.63 -3.39
CA PHE A 140 5.42 10.49 -2.49
C PHE A 140 6.80 10.18 -1.91
N ARG A 141 6.86 9.81 -0.63
CA ARG A 141 8.11 9.46 0.04
C ARG A 141 8.27 7.94 0.10
N LEU A 142 9.32 7.44 -0.53
CA LEU A 142 9.64 6.01 -0.58
C LEU A 142 11.06 5.79 -0.07
N TRP A 143 11.25 4.76 0.74
CA TRP A 143 12.56 4.38 1.25
C TRP A 143 13.32 3.56 0.24
N ARG A 144 14.57 3.94 -0.06
CA ARG A 144 15.49 3.15 -0.88
C ARG A 144 16.90 3.29 -0.39
N PHE A 145 17.61 2.17 -0.31
CA PHE A 145 19.06 2.14 -0.07
C PHE A 145 19.51 3.01 1.11
N GLY A 146 18.76 2.98 2.22
CA GLY A 146 19.12 3.70 3.44
C GLY A 146 18.64 5.15 3.54
N GLN A 147 17.84 5.64 2.60
CA GLN A 147 17.33 7.03 2.62
C GLN A 147 15.87 7.13 2.15
N TRP A 148 15.18 8.15 2.64
CA TRP A 148 13.87 8.54 2.13
C TRP A 148 14.06 9.36 0.85
N LEU A 149 13.45 8.90 -0.24
CA LEU A 149 13.42 9.60 -1.51
C LEU A 149 12.05 10.27 -1.68
N ASP A 150 12.07 11.55 -2.02
CA ASP A 150 10.85 12.28 -2.39
C ASP A 150 10.65 12.19 -3.91
N VAL A 151 9.63 11.43 -4.32
CA VAL A 151 9.37 11.05 -5.71
C VAL A 151 8.21 11.87 -6.24
N VAL A 152 8.55 12.86 -7.06
CA VAL A 152 7.59 13.70 -7.77
C VAL A 152 7.08 12.97 -9.02
N VAL A 153 5.78 13.07 -9.32
CA VAL A 153 5.17 12.56 -10.57
C VAL A 153 4.16 13.56 -11.11
N ASP A 154 3.96 13.59 -12.43
CA ASP A 154 2.73 14.17 -12.99
C ASP A 154 1.55 13.19 -12.81
N ASP A 155 0.33 13.65 -13.06
CA ASP A 155 -0.89 12.84 -12.93
C ASP A 155 -1.44 12.27 -14.25
N LEU A 156 -0.63 12.19 -15.31
CA LEU A 156 -1.03 11.46 -16.51
C LEU A 156 -1.04 9.94 -16.23
N LEU A 157 -2.20 9.30 -16.32
CA LEU A 157 -2.37 7.88 -16.03
C LEU A 157 -2.79 7.11 -17.29
N PRO A 158 -2.29 5.87 -17.49
CA PRO A 158 -2.65 5.07 -18.65
C PRO A 158 -4.07 4.52 -18.51
N THR A 159 -4.87 4.73 -19.55
CA THR A 159 -6.29 4.35 -19.59
C THR A 159 -6.68 3.69 -20.90
N VAL A 160 -7.75 2.89 -20.87
CA VAL A 160 -8.52 2.47 -22.04
C VAL A 160 -9.98 2.76 -21.72
N ASP A 161 -10.66 3.50 -22.59
CA ASP A 161 -12.07 3.89 -22.39
C ASP A 161 -12.36 4.51 -21.01
N ASN A 162 -11.48 5.42 -20.56
CA ASN A 162 -11.49 6.04 -19.23
C ASN A 162 -11.31 5.08 -18.04
N THR A 163 -11.01 3.81 -18.28
CA THR A 163 -10.69 2.85 -17.22
C THR A 163 -9.18 2.84 -16.99
N LEU A 164 -8.76 3.01 -15.74
CA LEU A 164 -7.34 2.95 -15.36
C LEU A 164 -6.79 1.54 -15.57
N LEU A 165 -5.62 1.45 -16.21
CA LEU A 165 -4.86 0.20 -16.33
C LEU A 165 -3.99 -0.07 -15.09
N THR A 166 -3.90 0.89 -14.19
CA THR A 166 -3.17 0.87 -12.92
C THR A 166 -4.11 0.67 -11.73
N LEU A 167 -3.57 0.71 -10.51
CA LEU A 167 -4.35 0.59 -9.27
C LEU A 167 -5.49 1.60 -9.23
N GLN A 168 -6.63 1.15 -8.71
CA GLN A 168 -7.85 1.94 -8.59
C GLN A 168 -8.29 2.07 -7.13
N GLY A 169 -8.89 3.21 -6.80
CA GLY A 169 -9.48 3.46 -5.49
C GLY A 169 -10.77 2.67 -5.23
N GLY A 170 -11.32 2.87 -4.03
CA GLY A 170 -12.61 2.32 -3.65
C GLY A 170 -13.76 2.98 -4.43
N LEU A 171 -13.58 4.26 -4.75
CA LEU A 171 -14.49 5.08 -5.55
C LEU A 171 -13.84 5.42 -6.90
N GLU A 172 -14.66 5.59 -7.94
CA GLU A 172 -14.19 5.86 -9.32
C GLU A 172 -13.42 7.18 -9.46
N ASN A 173 -13.65 8.13 -8.55
CA ASN A 173 -12.98 9.41 -8.53
C ASN A 173 -11.79 9.47 -7.53
N GLU A 174 -11.34 8.34 -6.99
CA GLU A 174 -10.17 8.28 -6.09
C GLU A 174 -8.90 7.80 -6.79
N PHE A 175 -7.87 8.64 -6.79
CA PHE A 175 -6.65 8.44 -7.59
C PHE A 175 -5.38 8.18 -6.78
N TRP A 176 -5.41 8.24 -5.44
CA TRP A 176 -4.21 7.97 -4.63
C TRP A 176 -3.52 6.63 -4.96
N PRO A 177 -4.21 5.49 -5.21
CA PRO A 177 -3.53 4.23 -5.46
C PRO A 177 -2.79 4.27 -6.80
N ALA A 178 -3.43 4.84 -7.83
CA ALA A 178 -2.86 4.99 -9.16
C ALA A 178 -1.58 5.85 -9.13
N LEU A 179 -1.61 6.95 -8.37
CA LEU A 179 -0.49 7.87 -8.25
C LEU A 179 0.67 7.28 -7.41
N VAL A 180 0.36 6.54 -6.34
CA VAL A 180 1.37 5.80 -5.57
C VAL A 180 2.03 4.72 -6.43
N GLU A 181 1.24 3.92 -7.18
CA GLU A 181 1.79 2.91 -8.09
C GLU A 181 2.66 3.56 -9.16
N LYS A 182 2.25 4.71 -9.72
CA LYS A 182 3.05 5.46 -10.68
C LYS A 182 4.39 5.92 -10.11
N ALA A 183 4.39 6.49 -8.90
CA ALA A 183 5.63 6.90 -8.24
C ALA A 183 6.56 5.71 -7.96
N TYR A 184 5.98 4.57 -7.59
CA TYR A 184 6.70 3.32 -7.40
C TYR A 184 7.27 2.77 -8.71
N ALA A 185 6.47 2.77 -9.80
CA ALA A 185 6.91 2.40 -11.15
C ALA A 185 8.05 3.30 -11.63
N LYS A 186 7.96 4.61 -11.39
CA LYS A 186 9.04 5.57 -11.69
C LYS A 186 10.33 5.23 -10.97
N LEU A 187 10.25 4.87 -9.70
CA LEU A 187 11.40 4.49 -8.89
C LEU A 187 12.09 3.22 -9.41
N HIS A 188 11.29 2.29 -9.95
CA HIS A 188 11.73 1.03 -10.54
C HIS A 188 12.04 1.12 -12.05
N GLY A 189 11.66 2.20 -12.72
CA GLY A 189 11.96 2.51 -14.13
C GLY A 189 10.81 2.28 -15.13
N SER A 190 9.82 1.44 -14.82
CA SER A 190 8.62 1.20 -15.63
C SER A 190 7.54 0.50 -14.81
N TYR A 191 6.31 0.43 -15.33
CA TYR A 191 5.25 -0.43 -14.74
C TYR A 191 5.60 -1.92 -14.89
N ASP A 192 6.19 -2.33 -16.01
CA ASP A 192 6.66 -3.70 -16.26
C ASP A 192 7.69 -4.17 -15.22
N ALA A 193 8.53 -3.25 -14.71
CA ALA A 193 9.48 -3.54 -13.65
C ALA A 193 8.82 -3.94 -12.32
N LEU A 194 7.51 -3.70 -12.17
CA LEU A 194 6.73 -4.13 -11.01
C LEU A 194 6.21 -5.58 -11.12
N ARG A 195 6.39 -6.26 -12.26
CA ARG A 195 5.86 -7.62 -12.46
C ARG A 195 6.44 -8.66 -11.51
N GLU A 196 7.69 -8.51 -11.12
CA GLU A 196 8.45 -9.49 -10.32
C GLU A 196 8.75 -9.00 -8.90
N GLY A 197 7.90 -8.13 -8.34
CA GLY A 197 8.07 -7.62 -6.98
C GLY A 197 7.54 -8.55 -5.87
N HIS A 198 7.95 -8.26 -4.64
CA HIS A 198 7.49 -8.94 -3.43
C HIS A 198 6.84 -7.95 -2.46
N LEU A 199 5.83 -8.40 -1.73
CA LEU A 199 5.17 -7.60 -0.70
C LEU A 199 6.15 -7.12 0.37
N SER A 200 7.06 -8.00 0.82
CA SER A 200 8.04 -7.68 1.85
C SER A 200 8.92 -6.48 1.48
N ASP A 201 9.30 -6.37 0.21
CA ASP A 201 10.14 -5.28 -0.29
C ASP A 201 9.34 -3.98 -0.33
N ALA A 202 8.09 -4.03 -0.79
CA ALA A 202 7.19 -2.88 -0.79
C ALA A 202 6.93 -2.34 0.63
N LEU A 203 6.76 -3.23 1.61
CA LEU A 203 6.57 -2.84 3.00
C LEU A 203 7.84 -2.22 3.59
N VAL A 204 9.04 -2.70 3.21
CA VAL A 204 10.30 -2.04 3.55
C VAL A 204 10.37 -0.65 2.91
N ASP A 205 10.05 -0.54 1.62
CA ASP A 205 10.08 0.73 0.89
C ASP A 205 9.04 1.73 1.43
N PHE A 206 7.94 1.28 2.04
CA PHE A 206 6.95 2.15 2.70
C PHE A 206 7.31 2.53 4.14
N THR A 207 8.17 1.77 4.83
CA THR A 207 8.42 1.95 6.27
C THR A 207 9.84 2.37 6.62
N GLY A 208 10.82 2.07 5.74
CA GLY A 208 12.23 2.10 6.06
C GLY A 208 12.66 1.07 7.12
N GLY A 209 11.81 0.08 7.41
CA GLY A 209 12.08 -0.99 8.35
C GLY A 209 12.87 -2.16 7.73
N VAL A 210 12.84 -3.29 8.44
CA VAL A 210 13.36 -4.58 7.96
C VAL A 210 12.19 -5.55 7.92
N SER A 211 12.13 -6.39 6.89
CA SER A 211 11.13 -7.45 6.76
C SER A 211 11.73 -8.82 7.07
N GLU A 212 10.90 -9.67 7.66
CA GLU A 212 11.15 -11.10 7.84
C GLU A 212 9.96 -11.85 7.25
N VAL A 213 10.23 -12.93 6.50
CA VAL A 213 9.20 -13.78 5.89
C VAL A 213 9.31 -15.17 6.49
N ILE A 214 8.23 -15.61 7.13
CA ILE A 214 8.14 -16.92 7.78
C ILE A 214 7.20 -17.80 6.97
N ASP A 215 7.72 -18.93 6.46
CA ASP A 215 6.92 -19.91 5.74
C ASP A 215 6.30 -20.92 6.71
N LEU A 216 5.01 -20.74 6.98
CA LEU A 216 4.30 -21.57 7.95
C LEU A 216 4.22 -23.06 7.56
N GLN A 217 4.26 -23.37 6.26
CA GLN A 217 4.19 -24.74 5.75
C GLN A 217 5.56 -25.39 5.81
N ALA A 218 6.60 -24.72 5.30
CA ALA A 218 7.96 -25.24 5.29
C ALA A 218 8.49 -25.49 6.70
N GLU A 219 8.09 -24.67 7.68
CA GLU A 219 8.49 -24.83 9.07
C GLU A 219 7.60 -25.76 9.90
N GLU A 220 6.56 -26.35 9.29
CA GLU A 220 5.66 -27.34 9.90
C GLU A 220 4.95 -26.88 11.18
N TYR A 221 4.54 -25.60 11.25
CA TYR A 221 3.82 -25.06 12.41
C TYR A 221 2.51 -25.81 12.67
N SER A 222 1.81 -26.28 11.63
CA SER A 222 0.56 -27.05 11.79
C SER A 222 0.76 -28.37 12.55
N SER A 223 1.94 -28.96 12.48
CA SER A 223 2.24 -30.27 13.09
C SER A 223 2.80 -30.16 14.52
N HIS A 224 3.42 -29.03 14.87
CA HIS A 224 4.17 -28.89 16.13
C HIS A 224 3.54 -27.85 17.07
N GLU A 225 2.97 -28.31 18.20
CA GLU A 225 2.29 -27.42 19.16
C GLU A 225 3.22 -26.39 19.81
N ASP A 226 4.43 -26.81 20.17
CA ASP A 226 5.42 -25.91 20.78
C ASP A 226 5.81 -24.78 19.83
N LYS A 227 6.03 -25.08 18.54
CA LYS A 227 6.30 -24.07 17.51
C LYS A 227 5.13 -23.09 17.35
N ARG A 228 3.88 -23.56 17.34
CA ARG A 228 2.71 -22.66 17.27
C ARG A 228 2.63 -21.73 18.47
N ARG A 229 2.94 -22.25 19.66
CA ARG A 229 2.94 -21.45 20.90
C ARG A 229 4.00 -20.37 20.82
N GLU A 230 5.22 -20.71 20.43
CA GLU A 230 6.34 -19.76 20.27
C GLU A 230 6.04 -18.71 19.20
N PHE A 231 5.56 -19.13 18.03
CA PHE A 231 5.12 -18.22 16.97
C PHE A 231 4.07 -17.23 17.44
N PHE A 232 3.08 -17.70 18.21
CA PHE A 232 2.04 -16.81 18.73
C PHE A 232 2.57 -15.83 19.80
N GLU A 233 3.53 -16.24 20.64
CA GLU A 233 4.22 -15.30 21.55
C GLU A 233 5.02 -14.25 20.77
N MET A 234 5.70 -14.65 19.71
CA MET A 234 6.41 -13.73 18.81
C MET A 234 5.43 -12.74 18.17
N LEU A 235 4.29 -13.20 17.62
CA LEU A 235 3.28 -12.29 17.06
C LEU A 235 2.75 -11.27 18.10
N LEU A 236 2.56 -11.69 19.34
CA LEU A 236 2.17 -10.79 20.43
C LEU A 236 3.24 -9.75 20.75
N SER A 237 4.50 -10.19 20.80
CA SER A 237 5.65 -9.30 21.00
C SER A 237 5.75 -8.27 19.88
N GLU A 238 5.74 -8.73 18.62
CA GLU A 238 5.82 -7.86 17.44
C GLU A 238 4.66 -6.86 17.38
N MET A 239 3.44 -7.28 17.70
CA MET A 239 2.29 -6.38 17.79
C MET A 239 2.47 -5.32 18.89
N ALA A 240 3.00 -5.70 20.05
CA ALA A 240 3.29 -4.77 21.15
C ALA A 240 4.43 -3.80 20.82
N HIS A 241 5.37 -4.21 19.96
CA HIS A 241 6.44 -3.38 19.42
C HIS A 241 6.04 -2.60 18.15
N HIS A 242 4.76 -2.63 17.79
CA HIS A 242 4.23 -1.91 16.63
C HIS A 242 4.87 -2.32 15.30
N SER A 243 5.26 -3.57 15.16
CA SER A 243 5.68 -4.15 13.88
C SER A 243 4.48 -4.33 12.95
N LEU A 244 4.73 -4.20 11.66
CA LEU A 244 3.72 -4.42 10.63
C LEU A 244 3.63 -5.91 10.30
N LEU A 245 2.49 -6.53 10.62
CA LEU A 245 2.29 -7.97 10.46
C LEU A 245 1.32 -8.22 9.30
N CYS A 246 1.73 -9.01 8.33
CA CYS A 246 0.92 -9.39 7.17
C CYS A 246 0.89 -10.91 7.02
N PHE A 247 -0.28 -11.44 6.66
CA PHE A 247 -0.46 -12.85 6.35
C PHE A 247 -0.81 -13.00 4.88
N SER A 248 -0.07 -13.82 4.14
CA SER A 248 -0.38 -14.13 2.74
C SER A 248 -0.71 -15.59 2.53
N VAL A 249 -1.62 -15.85 1.60
CA VAL A 249 -1.90 -17.22 1.14
C VAL A 249 -1.20 -17.43 -0.19
N ILE A 250 -0.30 -18.41 -0.26
CA ILE A 250 0.41 -18.73 -1.49
C ILE A 250 -0.58 -19.27 -2.54
N ALA A 251 -0.52 -18.71 -3.75
CA ALA A 251 -1.14 -19.28 -4.93
C ALA A 251 -0.06 -20.07 -5.71
N PRO A 252 -0.15 -21.41 -5.79
CA PRO A 252 0.87 -22.22 -6.47
C PRO A 252 0.99 -21.93 -7.97
N LEU A 253 -0.12 -21.51 -8.59
CA LEU A 253 -0.20 -21.17 -10.00
C LEU A 253 -0.72 -19.73 -10.16
N PRO A 254 -0.29 -19.00 -11.21
CA PRO A 254 -0.85 -17.67 -11.50
C PRO A 254 -2.38 -17.68 -11.67
N SER A 255 -2.95 -18.76 -12.22
CA SER A 255 -4.40 -18.94 -12.37
C SER A 255 -5.15 -19.09 -11.06
N ASP A 256 -4.46 -19.43 -9.96
CA ASP A 256 -5.08 -19.61 -8.64
C ASP A 256 -5.23 -18.28 -7.89
N ILE A 257 -4.52 -17.24 -8.32
CA ILE A 257 -4.58 -15.92 -7.71
C ILE A 257 -6.02 -15.39 -7.79
N GLY A 258 -6.55 -14.93 -6.66
CA GLY A 258 -7.92 -14.41 -6.57
C GLY A 258 -8.98 -15.48 -6.38
N THR A 259 -8.65 -16.75 -6.58
CA THR A 259 -9.55 -17.86 -6.20
C THR A 259 -9.60 -18.00 -4.68
N ARG A 260 -10.68 -18.59 -4.16
CA ARG A 260 -10.89 -18.79 -2.72
C ARG A 260 -10.51 -20.20 -2.28
N THR A 261 -9.96 -20.31 -1.08
CA THR A 261 -9.86 -21.58 -0.35
C THR A 261 -11.25 -22.07 0.06
N SER A 262 -11.36 -23.31 0.52
CA SER A 262 -12.60 -23.87 1.08
C SER A 262 -13.13 -23.10 2.30
N LEU A 263 -12.27 -22.32 2.97
CA LEU A 263 -12.62 -21.46 4.09
C LEU A 263 -12.92 -20.01 3.68
N GLY A 264 -12.90 -19.70 2.38
CA GLY A 264 -13.24 -18.39 1.85
C GLY A 264 -12.09 -17.37 1.81
N ILE A 265 -10.85 -17.78 2.12
CA ILE A 265 -9.67 -16.90 2.05
C ILE A 265 -9.17 -16.83 0.60
N ASN A 266 -8.82 -15.65 0.10
CA ASN A 266 -8.33 -15.48 -1.26
C ASN A 266 -6.85 -15.90 -1.37
N LYS A 267 -6.53 -16.78 -2.32
CA LYS A 267 -5.15 -17.18 -2.64
C LYS A 267 -4.43 -16.05 -3.38
N GLY A 268 -3.12 -15.95 -3.22
CA GLY A 268 -2.27 -14.94 -3.84
C GLY A 268 -2.38 -13.54 -3.23
N HIS A 269 -3.08 -13.40 -2.10
CA HIS A 269 -3.38 -12.13 -1.46
C HIS A 269 -2.79 -12.03 -0.06
N ALA A 270 -2.49 -10.80 0.36
CA ALA A 270 -2.10 -10.52 1.72
C ALA A 270 -3.22 -9.85 2.54
N TYR A 271 -3.17 -10.12 3.82
CA TYR A 271 -4.11 -9.67 4.84
C TYR A 271 -3.31 -8.96 5.93
N HIS A 272 -3.69 -7.72 6.23
CA HIS A 272 -3.09 -6.99 7.33
C HIS A 272 -3.57 -7.57 8.66
N VAL A 273 -2.64 -7.92 9.55
CA VAL A 273 -2.95 -8.36 10.92
C VAL A 273 -3.19 -7.12 11.77
N THR A 274 -4.42 -6.97 12.25
CA THR A 274 -4.87 -5.76 12.98
C THR A 274 -5.02 -5.96 14.48
N ASP A 275 -4.90 -7.21 14.95
CA ASP A 275 -4.90 -7.53 16.38
C ASP A 275 -4.39 -8.96 16.59
N VAL A 276 -3.69 -9.19 17.70
CA VAL A 276 -3.27 -10.52 18.16
C VAL A 276 -3.57 -10.57 19.65
N ARG A 277 -4.44 -11.49 20.09
CA ARG A 277 -4.89 -11.55 21.50
C ARG A 277 -5.13 -12.96 22.00
N ARG A 278 -4.87 -13.13 23.30
CA ARG A 278 -5.42 -14.25 24.08
C ARG A 278 -6.79 -13.87 24.61
N ILE A 279 -7.84 -14.52 24.12
CA ILE A 279 -9.19 -14.33 24.62
C ILE A 279 -9.54 -15.44 25.61
N HIS A 280 -10.28 -15.10 26.66
CA HIS A 280 -10.85 -16.09 27.55
C HIS A 280 -12.20 -16.52 26.97
N LEU A 281 -12.33 -17.81 26.64
CA LEU A 281 -13.62 -18.35 26.23
C LEU A 281 -14.46 -18.58 27.48
N ALA A 282 -15.54 -17.81 27.63
CA ALA A 282 -16.44 -17.99 28.75
C ALA A 282 -17.45 -19.10 28.43
N GLU A 283 -17.28 -20.26 29.08
CA GLU A 283 -18.42 -21.11 29.39
C GLU A 283 -18.82 -20.86 30.85
N THR A 284 -19.95 -20.17 31.04
CA THR A 284 -20.59 -19.95 32.35
C THR A 284 -21.26 -21.23 32.85
N ASN A 285 -20.47 -22.23 33.23
CA ASN A 285 -20.96 -23.37 33.99
C ASN A 285 -20.12 -23.55 35.27
N LEU A 286 -20.77 -23.85 36.40
CA LEU A 286 -20.13 -24.05 37.72
C LEU A 286 -18.97 -25.07 37.67
N ARG A 287 -18.97 -26.00 36.71
CA ARG A 287 -17.89 -26.98 36.49
C ARG A 287 -16.57 -26.37 36.02
N ASN A 288 -16.58 -25.17 35.43
CA ASN A 288 -15.37 -24.52 34.88
C ASN A 288 -14.65 -23.63 35.90
N LEU A 289 -15.19 -23.45 37.12
CA LEU A 289 -14.50 -22.71 38.19
C LEU A 289 -13.23 -23.42 38.70
N PHE A 290 -13.13 -24.74 38.53
CA PHE A 290 -12.05 -25.56 39.10
C PHE A 290 -11.04 -26.10 38.07
N LYS A 291 -11.26 -25.88 36.76
CA LYS A 291 -10.38 -26.40 35.68
C LYS A 291 -9.55 -25.33 34.96
N GLY A 292 -9.61 -24.07 35.41
CA GLY A 292 -8.95 -22.95 34.74
C GLY A 292 -9.73 -22.48 33.51
N ARG A 293 -9.70 -21.18 33.24
CA ARG A 293 -10.36 -20.60 32.06
C ARG A 293 -9.60 -21.01 30.80
N HIS A 294 -10.26 -21.64 29.84
CA HIS A 294 -9.69 -21.90 28.53
C HIS A 294 -9.37 -20.57 27.82
N LYS A 295 -8.10 -20.38 27.44
CA LYS A 295 -7.65 -19.25 26.63
C LYS A 295 -7.52 -19.70 25.18
N ALA A 296 -8.07 -18.92 24.25
CA ALA A 296 -7.85 -19.11 22.82
C ALA A 296 -6.90 -18.04 22.29
N ALA A 297 -5.92 -18.48 21.49
CA ALA A 297 -5.04 -17.62 20.72
C ALA A 297 -5.77 -17.16 19.46
N MET A 298 -5.93 -15.84 19.27
CA MET A 298 -6.69 -15.26 18.18
C MET A 298 -5.87 -14.23 17.42
N VAL A 299 -6.02 -14.21 16.10
CA VAL A 299 -5.44 -13.23 15.18
C VAL A 299 -6.58 -12.61 14.38
N ARG A 300 -6.63 -11.28 14.31
CA ARG A 300 -7.62 -10.55 13.51
C ARG A 300 -7.00 -10.09 12.21
N LEU A 301 -7.49 -10.62 11.10
CA LEU A 301 -7.07 -10.27 9.75
C LEU A 301 -8.04 -9.27 9.13
N ARG A 302 -7.51 -8.35 8.31
CA ARG A 302 -8.30 -7.43 7.47
C ARG A 302 -8.07 -7.76 6.00
N ASP A 303 -9.15 -8.05 5.28
CA ASP A 303 -9.12 -8.12 3.81
C ASP A 303 -9.18 -6.70 3.26
N PRO A 304 -8.19 -6.27 2.47
CA PRO A 304 -8.18 -4.91 1.97
C PRO A 304 -9.19 -4.60 0.86
N ARG A 305 -9.86 -5.61 0.29
CA ARG A 305 -10.87 -5.38 -0.76
C ARG A 305 -12.30 -5.36 -0.23
N ASP A 306 -12.48 -5.58 1.07
CA ASP A 306 -13.77 -5.75 1.74
C ASP A 306 -14.66 -6.87 1.13
N GLU A 307 -14.05 -7.86 0.46
CA GLU A 307 -14.76 -9.01 -0.11
C GLU A 307 -14.93 -10.17 0.89
N GLY A 308 -14.35 -10.03 2.09
CA GLY A 308 -14.24 -11.08 3.11
C GLY A 308 -15.56 -11.55 3.71
N ARG A 309 -16.70 -10.96 3.33
CA ARG A 309 -18.04 -11.34 3.83
C ARG A 309 -18.83 -12.27 2.93
N ARG A 310 -18.32 -12.68 1.76
CA ARG A 310 -19.08 -13.62 0.90
C ARG A 310 -18.90 -15.06 1.41
N PRO A 311 -19.94 -15.73 1.93
CA PRO A 311 -19.86 -17.14 2.26
C PRO A 311 -19.54 -17.97 1.01
N PRO A 312 -18.92 -19.16 1.14
CA PRO A 312 -18.75 -20.06 0.01
C PRO A 312 -20.14 -20.58 -0.37
N SER A 313 -20.69 -20.06 -1.47
CA SER A 313 -21.98 -20.33 -2.14
C SER A 313 -22.88 -19.09 -2.26
N ALA A 314 -22.58 -18.25 -3.27
CA ALA A 314 -23.57 -17.37 -3.87
C ALA A 314 -23.40 -17.26 -5.39
N ASP A 315 -22.80 -18.27 -6.03
CA ASP A 315 -22.93 -18.48 -7.48
C ASP A 315 -24.05 -19.50 -7.72
N ARG A 316 -25.23 -18.98 -8.02
CA ARG A 316 -26.21 -19.55 -8.94
C ARG A 316 -26.67 -18.45 -9.87
#